data_AF-A0A972ISW4-F1
#
_entry.id   AF-A0A972ISW4-F1
#
_cell.length_a   1.000
_cell.length_b   1.000
_cell.length_c   1.000
_cell.angle_alpha   90.00
_cell.angle_beta   90.00
_cell.angle_gamma   90.00
#
_symmetry.space_group_name_H-M   'P 1'
#
loop_
_entity.id
_entity.type
_entity.pdbx_description
1 polymer ?
#
loop_
_entity_poly.entity_id
_entity_poly.type
_entity_poly.pdbx_seq_one_letter_code
_entity_poly.pdbx_strand_id
1 'polypeptide(L)'
;METNNNDLTPQRSLQLINETLESNRRSIIAGSGSFFILWGVLLAVFSLAVYFGWSRSGHPAWNILWFAMPVVGYPLAFLLDRRSKDKAPQNFISSLLGRIWGTFGFFSISISALAIAAFPMNISLVIIVLFGCAETISGIALKNWPIIIAGAIVGLGGACAAVRLASGPEQMLLFTGAAVVLALTGVALKIRK
;
A
#
# COMPACT_ATOMS: atom_id res chain seq x y z
N MET A 1 43.63 -0.41 40.88
CA MET A 1 42.33 -0.91 40.38
C MET A 1 41.86 0.10 39.37
N GLU A 2 42.16 -0.12 38.10
CA GLU A 2 41.84 0.81 37.01
C GLU A 2 40.36 0.68 36.62
N THR A 3 39.74 1.83 36.47
CA THR A 3 38.37 2.03 36.00
C THR A 3 38.22 1.49 34.58
N ASN A 4 37.49 0.39 34.42
CA ASN A 4 37.14 -0.20 33.14
C ASN A 4 36.15 0.72 32.41
N ASN A 5 36.69 1.62 31.58
CA ASN A 5 35.93 2.58 30.80
C ASN A 5 35.16 1.86 29.69
N ASN A 6 33.88 2.24 29.58
CA ASN A 6 32.91 1.82 28.58
C ASN A 6 33.28 2.29 27.14
N ASP A 7 34.41 1.84 26.60
CA ASP A 7 34.75 2.07 25.20
C ASP A 7 34.05 1.03 24.30
N LEU A 8 32.76 1.25 24.08
CA LEU A 8 32.09 0.78 22.87
C LEU A 8 32.79 1.44 21.69
N THR A 9 33.82 0.78 21.16
CA THR A 9 34.60 1.27 20.02
C THR A 9 33.63 1.67 18.90
N PRO A 10 33.74 2.87 18.30
CA PRO A 10 32.80 3.36 17.28
C PRO A 10 32.55 2.38 16.13
N GLN A 11 33.55 1.54 15.80
CA GLN A 11 33.41 0.49 14.80
C GLN A 11 32.46 -0.62 15.23
N ARG A 12 32.45 -0.99 16.52
CA ARG A 12 31.61 -2.05 17.09
C ARG A 12 30.17 -1.59 17.27
N SER A 13 29.95 -0.33 17.66
CA SER A 13 28.60 0.27 17.67
C SER A 13 28.07 0.49 16.25
N LEU A 14 28.91 0.91 15.28
CA LEU A 14 28.52 0.98 13.86
C LEU A 14 28.25 -0.40 13.25
N GLN A 15 29.04 -1.42 13.57
CA GLN A 15 28.79 -2.80 13.14
C GLN A 15 27.51 -3.33 13.78
N LEU A 16 27.27 -3.10 15.08
CA LEU A 16 26.03 -3.51 15.74
C LEU A 16 24.82 -2.78 15.14
N ILE A 17 24.93 -1.48 14.82
CA ILE A 17 23.89 -0.69 14.13
C ILE A 17 23.67 -1.25 12.71
N ASN A 18 24.73 -1.61 11.98
CA ASN A 18 24.61 -2.18 10.64
C ASN A 18 24.03 -3.61 10.65
N GLU A 19 24.43 -4.47 11.58
CA GLU A 19 23.89 -5.83 11.74
C GLU A 19 22.43 -5.81 12.22
N THR A 20 22.09 -4.92 13.15
CA THR A 20 20.70 -4.73 13.56
C THR A 20 19.87 -4.11 12.45
N LEU A 21 20.43 -3.24 11.60
CA LEU A 21 19.74 -2.69 10.43
C LEU A 21 19.56 -3.74 9.31
N GLU A 22 20.56 -4.58 9.05
CA GLU A 22 20.52 -5.61 8.00
C GLU A 22 19.68 -6.84 8.39
N SER A 23 19.79 -7.32 9.64
CA SER A 23 18.96 -8.44 10.11
C SER A 23 17.49 -8.05 10.29
N ASN A 24 17.21 -6.79 10.66
CA ASN A 24 15.88 -6.22 10.51
C ASN A 24 15.46 -6.24 9.03
N ARG A 25 16.28 -5.78 8.08
CA ARG A 25 15.91 -5.70 6.65
C ARG A 25 15.47 -7.02 6.01
N ARG A 26 16.18 -8.13 6.27
CA ARG A 26 15.85 -9.43 5.63
C ARG A 26 14.54 -10.03 6.13
N SER A 27 14.22 -9.86 7.41
CA SER A 27 12.93 -10.26 7.99
C SER A 27 11.80 -9.29 7.60
N ILE A 28 12.13 -8.01 7.44
CA ILE A 28 11.25 -6.91 6.97
C ILE A 28 10.71 -7.14 5.55
N ILE A 29 11.55 -7.52 4.58
CA ILE A 29 11.15 -7.72 3.17
C ILE A 29 10.22 -8.93 3.03
N ALA A 30 10.40 -9.95 3.88
CA ALA A 30 9.59 -11.17 3.84
C ALA A 30 8.14 -10.95 4.32
N GLY A 31 7.92 -10.07 5.30
CA GLY A 31 6.59 -9.75 5.83
C GLY A 31 5.82 -8.77 4.93
N SER A 32 6.51 -7.79 4.34
CA SER A 32 5.89 -6.76 3.51
C SER A 32 5.33 -7.31 2.19
N GLY A 33 5.97 -8.32 1.59
CA GLY A 33 5.45 -8.97 0.38
C GLY A 33 4.05 -9.54 0.54
N SER A 34 3.74 -10.13 1.71
CA SER A 34 2.40 -10.68 2.00
C SER A 34 1.35 -9.57 2.15
N PHE A 35 1.73 -8.41 2.69
CA PHE A 35 0.87 -7.23 2.79
C PHE A 35 0.51 -6.68 1.40
N PHE A 36 1.50 -6.45 0.53
CA PHE A 36 1.23 -5.96 -0.84
C PHE A 36 0.40 -6.94 -1.66
N ILE A 37 0.67 -8.25 -1.58
CA ILE A 37 -0.13 -9.24 -2.31
C ILE A 37 -1.60 -9.20 -1.84
N LEU A 38 -1.83 -9.13 -0.53
CA LEU A 38 -3.19 -9.07 0.03
C LEU A 38 -3.95 -7.83 -0.46
N TRP A 39 -3.33 -6.66 -0.34
CA TRP A 39 -3.96 -5.40 -0.77
C TRP A 39 -4.11 -5.28 -2.28
N GLY A 40 -3.18 -5.84 -3.06
CA GLY A 40 -3.25 -5.90 -4.52
C GLY A 40 -4.38 -6.81 -4.98
N VAL A 41 -4.52 -8.00 -4.37
CA VAL A 41 -5.63 -8.93 -4.69
C VAL A 41 -6.97 -8.32 -4.30
N LEU A 42 -7.09 -7.71 -3.12
CA LEU A 42 -8.31 -7.01 -2.72
C LEU A 42 -8.65 -5.90 -3.72
N LEU A 43 -7.69 -5.05 -4.05
CA LEU A 43 -7.91 -3.95 -5.00
C LEU A 43 -8.36 -4.47 -6.37
N ALA A 44 -7.76 -5.55 -6.87
CA ALA A 44 -8.15 -6.18 -8.13
C ALA A 44 -9.58 -6.73 -8.08
N VAL A 45 -9.93 -7.49 -7.03
CA VAL A 45 -11.26 -8.10 -6.88
C VAL A 45 -12.34 -7.03 -6.78
N PHE A 46 -12.14 -6.01 -5.94
CA PHE A 46 -13.11 -4.93 -5.77
C PHE A 46 -13.23 -4.06 -7.03
N SER A 47 -12.10 -3.72 -7.68
CA SER A 47 -12.09 -2.97 -8.94
C SER A 47 -12.87 -3.69 -10.05
N LEU A 48 -12.63 -5.00 -10.24
CA LEU A 48 -13.39 -5.79 -11.21
C LEU A 48 -14.88 -5.87 -10.85
N ALA A 49 -15.21 -6.09 -9.57
CA ALA A 49 -16.60 -6.16 -9.13
C ALA A 49 -17.36 -4.85 -9.39
N VAL A 50 -16.74 -3.69 -9.11
CA VAL A 50 -17.32 -2.38 -9.39
C VAL A 50 -17.46 -2.15 -10.91
N TYR A 51 -16.44 -2.52 -11.69
CA TYR A 51 -16.48 -2.40 -13.15
C TYR A 51 -17.62 -3.23 -13.76
N PHE A 52 -17.71 -4.51 -13.43
CA PHE A 52 -18.78 -5.39 -13.93
C PHE A 52 -20.16 -4.94 -13.44
N GLY A 53 -20.27 -4.54 -12.17
CA GLY A 53 -21.50 -4.03 -11.59
C GLY A 53 -22.02 -2.80 -12.33
N TRP A 54 -21.15 -1.80 -12.52
CA TRP A 54 -21.50 -0.57 -13.22
C TRP A 54 -21.77 -0.81 -14.71
N SER A 55 -20.96 -1.63 -15.39
CA SER A 55 -21.17 -1.98 -16.80
C SER A 55 -22.50 -2.70 -17.04
N ARG A 56 -22.94 -3.56 -16.10
CA ARG A 56 -24.21 -4.31 -16.21
C ARG A 56 -25.44 -3.51 -15.78
N SER A 57 -25.37 -2.73 -14.71
CA SER A 57 -26.53 -2.04 -14.14
C SER A 57 -26.70 -0.60 -14.65
N GLY A 58 -25.66 -0.02 -15.28
CA GLY A 58 -25.64 1.37 -15.71
C GLY A 58 -25.64 2.39 -14.57
N HIS A 59 -25.67 1.95 -13.31
CA HIS A 59 -25.81 2.81 -12.14
C HIS A 59 -24.49 2.93 -11.36
N PRO A 60 -24.06 4.16 -11.00
CA PRO A 60 -22.85 4.40 -10.21
C PRO A 60 -22.96 3.95 -8.74
N ALA A 61 -24.10 3.39 -8.32
CA ALA A 61 -24.32 2.86 -6.98
C ALA A 61 -23.31 1.77 -6.58
N TRP A 62 -22.73 1.06 -7.56
CA TRP A 62 -21.70 0.06 -7.32
C TRP A 62 -20.41 0.64 -6.73
N ASN A 63 -20.18 1.95 -6.81
CA ASN A 63 -19.05 2.59 -6.14
C ASN A 63 -19.10 2.43 -4.60
N ILE A 64 -20.25 2.07 -4.01
CA ILE A 64 -20.33 1.79 -2.58
C ILE A 64 -19.50 0.56 -2.16
N LEU A 65 -19.20 -0.37 -3.08
CA LEU A 65 -18.32 -1.50 -2.81
C LEU A 65 -16.92 -1.06 -2.39
N TRP A 66 -16.48 0.14 -2.80
CA TRP A 66 -15.21 0.70 -2.35
C TRP A 66 -15.15 0.89 -0.83
N PHE A 67 -16.28 1.15 -0.16
CA PHE A 67 -16.34 1.23 1.29
C PHE A 67 -16.30 -0.14 1.98
N ALA A 68 -16.72 -1.20 1.28
CA ALA A 68 -16.60 -2.57 1.80
C ALA A 68 -15.14 -3.08 1.76
N MET A 69 -14.32 -2.55 0.85
CA MET A 69 -12.91 -2.91 0.71
C MET A 69 -12.08 -2.70 2.00
N PRO A 70 -12.09 -1.52 2.67
CA PRO A 70 -11.38 -1.35 3.95
C PRO A 70 -12.00 -2.16 5.09
N VAL A 71 -13.32 -2.37 5.09
CA VAL A 71 -14.02 -3.19 6.09
C VAL A 71 -13.58 -4.65 6.02
N VAL A 72 -13.27 -5.17 4.83
CA VAL A 72 -12.75 -6.53 4.63
C VAL A 72 -11.22 -6.57 4.76
N GLY A 73 -10.53 -5.55 4.25
CA GLY A 73 -9.07 -5.48 4.22
C GLY A 73 -8.42 -5.34 5.59
N TYR A 74 -9.01 -4.55 6.50
CA TYR A 74 -8.46 -4.35 7.83
C TYR A 74 -8.49 -5.62 8.71
N PRO A 75 -9.60 -6.38 8.79
CA PRO A 75 -9.62 -7.68 9.43
C PRO A 75 -8.66 -8.68 8.80
N LEU A 76 -8.58 -8.74 7.46
CA LEU A 76 -7.66 -9.64 6.76
C LEU A 76 -6.19 -9.31 7.09
N ALA A 77 -5.83 -8.03 7.07
CA ALA A 77 -4.49 -7.57 7.45
C ALA A 77 -4.16 -7.91 8.91
N PHE A 78 -5.12 -7.70 9.82
CA PHE A 78 -4.98 -8.05 11.23
C PHE A 78 -4.81 -9.57 11.45
N LEU A 79 -5.54 -10.40 10.69
CA LEU A 79 -5.39 -11.86 10.75
C LEU A 79 -4.03 -12.32 10.21
N LEU A 80 -3.53 -11.68 9.15
CA LEU A 80 -2.22 -11.99 8.56
C LEU A 80 -1.07 -11.64 9.53
N ASP A 81 -1.21 -10.52 10.23
CA ASP A 81 -0.30 -10.09 11.29
C ASP A 81 -0.32 -11.08 12.46
N ARG A 82 -1.53 -11.49 12.89
CA ARG A 82 -1.71 -12.47 13.98
C ARG A 82 -1.23 -13.89 13.63
N ARG A 83 -1.28 -14.29 12.36
CA ARG A 83 -0.76 -15.59 11.87
C ARG A 83 0.77 -15.63 11.79
N SER A 84 1.43 -14.47 11.73
CA SER A 84 2.90 -14.38 11.60
C SER A 84 3.64 -14.45 12.94
N LYS A 85 2.95 -14.80 14.04
CA LYS A 85 3.43 -14.77 15.43
C LYS A 85 4.66 -15.62 15.78
N ASP A 86 5.23 -16.40 14.87
CA ASP A 86 6.28 -17.37 15.22
C ASP A 86 7.74 -16.92 15.03
N LYS A 87 8.05 -15.70 14.55
CA LYS A 87 9.45 -15.25 14.43
C LYS A 87 9.62 -13.74 14.63
N ALA A 88 10.12 -13.36 15.81
CA ALA A 88 11.01 -12.23 16.20
C ALA A 88 10.81 -10.83 15.54
N PRO A 89 11.27 -9.72 16.18
CA PRO A 89 10.59 -8.43 16.25
C PRO A 89 10.20 -7.82 14.89
N GLN A 90 8.97 -8.06 14.43
CA GLN A 90 8.46 -7.58 13.14
C GLN A 90 7.99 -6.10 13.14
N ASN A 91 8.40 -5.23 14.07
CA ASN A 91 7.52 -4.13 14.50
C ASN A 91 7.72 -2.73 13.90
N PHE A 92 8.69 -2.47 13.02
CA PHE A 92 8.85 -1.11 12.49
C PHE A 92 8.24 -0.90 11.10
N ILE A 93 8.65 -1.68 10.09
CA ILE A 93 8.22 -1.44 8.69
C ILE A 93 6.79 -1.92 8.44
N SER A 94 6.35 -3.04 9.00
CA SER A 94 4.96 -3.50 8.89
C SER A 94 3.99 -2.51 9.52
N SER A 95 4.33 -2.00 10.71
CA SER A 95 3.59 -0.96 11.43
C SER A 95 3.62 0.37 10.67
N LEU A 96 4.75 0.73 10.04
CA LEU A 96 4.87 1.91 9.19
C LEU A 96 4.00 1.78 7.93
N LEU A 97 4.03 0.64 7.24
CA LEU A 97 3.16 0.36 6.09
C LEU A 97 1.69 0.39 6.51
N GLY A 98 1.34 -0.26 7.61
CA GLY A 98 -0.01 -0.18 8.19
C GLY A 98 -0.44 1.25 8.49
N ARG A 99 0.46 2.10 9.01
CA ARG A 99 0.20 3.53 9.24
C ARG A 99 0.02 4.32 7.93
N ILE A 100 0.88 4.11 6.93
CA ILE A 100 0.78 4.76 5.61
C ILE A 100 -0.55 4.40 4.92
N TRP A 101 -0.91 3.12 4.95
CA TRP A 101 -2.15 2.65 4.34
C TRP A 101 -3.38 3.02 5.16
N GLY A 102 -3.25 3.08 6.50
CA GLY A 102 -4.28 3.59 7.39
C GLY A 102 -4.58 5.07 7.16
N THR A 103 -3.54 5.91 7.01
CA THR A 103 -3.74 7.33 6.67
C THR A 103 -4.34 7.47 5.27
N PHE A 104 -3.87 6.71 4.28
CA PHE A 104 -4.48 6.67 2.95
C PHE A 104 -5.97 6.33 3.01
N GLY A 105 -6.35 5.28 3.75
CA GLY A 105 -7.75 4.86 3.92
C GLY A 105 -8.60 5.94 4.58
N PHE A 106 -8.08 6.58 5.64
CA PHE A 106 -8.78 7.67 6.33
C PHE A 106 -9.04 8.87 5.40
N PHE A 107 -8.03 9.30 4.63
CA PHE A 107 -8.19 10.38 3.66
C PHE A 107 -9.12 10.00 2.51
N SER A 108 -9.05 8.76 2.02
CA SER A 108 -9.93 8.26 0.95
C SER A 108 -11.40 8.27 1.36
N ILE A 109 -11.72 7.82 2.58
CA ILE A 109 -13.10 7.87 3.13
C ILE A 109 -13.55 9.32 3.30
N SER A 110 -12.69 10.18 3.85
CA SER A 110 -13.00 11.60 4.10
C SER A 110 -13.31 12.35 2.81
N ILE A 111 -12.50 12.13 1.76
CA ILE A 111 -12.69 12.75 0.44
C ILE A 111 -13.95 12.20 -0.23
N SER A 112 -14.21 10.90 -0.11
CA SER A 112 -15.44 10.29 -0.64
C SER A 112 -16.68 10.87 0.04
N ALA A 113 -16.66 11.07 1.35
CA ALA A 113 -17.75 11.71 2.09
C ALA A 113 -17.94 13.18 1.69
N LEU A 114 -16.86 13.94 1.53
CA LEU A 114 -16.92 15.35 1.11
C LEU A 114 -17.46 15.50 -0.32
N ALA A 115 -17.08 14.58 -1.21
CA ALA A 115 -17.55 14.58 -2.60
C ALA A 115 -19.05 14.28 -2.71
N ILE A 116 -19.59 13.43 -1.83
CA ILE A 116 -21.03 13.16 -1.73
C ILE A 116 -21.78 14.37 -1.15
N ALA A 117 -21.19 15.05 -0.15
CA ALA A 117 -21.88 16.08 0.63
C ALA A 117 -21.90 17.48 -0.02
N ALA A 118 -20.80 17.91 -0.67
CA ALA A 118 -20.63 19.34 -0.99
C ALA A 118 -19.99 19.64 -2.34
N PHE A 119 -19.16 18.77 -2.91
CA PHE A 119 -18.39 19.08 -4.13
C PHE A 119 -18.39 17.91 -5.13
N PRO A 120 -19.14 17.99 -6.24
CA PRO A 120 -19.04 16.99 -7.30
C PRO A 120 -17.67 17.10 -7.96
N MET A 121 -16.75 16.23 -7.54
CA MET A 121 -15.38 16.14 -8.03
C MET A 121 -15.07 14.72 -8.48
N ASN A 122 -14.13 14.55 -9.40
CA ASN A 122 -13.72 13.22 -9.88
C ASN A 122 -12.96 12.49 -8.76
N ILE A 123 -13.69 11.70 -7.97
CA ILE A 123 -13.17 10.98 -6.79
C ILE A 123 -12.06 10.01 -7.21
N SER A 124 -12.22 9.34 -8.37
CA SER A 124 -11.24 8.40 -8.92
C SER A 124 -9.87 9.04 -9.12
N LEU A 125 -9.83 10.27 -9.64
CA LEU A 125 -8.60 11.03 -9.86
C LEU A 125 -7.85 11.29 -8.55
N VAL A 126 -8.56 11.74 -7.51
CA VAL A 126 -7.91 12.05 -6.24
C VAL A 126 -7.41 10.79 -5.55
N ILE A 127 -8.20 9.71 -5.60
CA ILE A 127 -7.81 8.44 -4.99
C ILE A 127 -6.61 7.83 -5.70
N ILE A 128 -6.52 7.85 -7.04
CA ILE A 128 -5.40 7.25 -7.75
C ILE A 128 -4.07 7.99 -7.49
N VAL A 129 -4.11 9.32 -7.35
CA VAL A 129 -2.95 10.12 -6.95
C VAL A 129 -2.52 9.79 -5.53
N LEU A 130 -3.47 9.77 -4.59
CA LEU A 130 -3.18 9.41 -3.20
C LEU A 130 -2.63 7.99 -3.08
N PHE A 131 -3.15 7.06 -3.88
CA PHE A 131 -2.68 5.68 -3.95
C PHE A 131 -1.23 5.62 -4.45
N GLY A 132 -0.92 6.31 -5.55
CA GLY A 132 0.45 6.41 -6.07
C GLY A 132 1.42 7.03 -5.06
N CYS A 133 1.00 8.05 -4.31
CA CYS A 133 1.79 8.60 -3.20
C CYS A 133 2.02 7.58 -2.08
N ALA A 134 0.98 6.88 -1.63
CA ALA A 134 1.09 5.85 -0.61
C ALA A 134 2.02 4.70 -1.05
N GLU A 135 1.94 4.27 -2.31
CA GLU A 135 2.81 3.25 -2.89
C GLU A 135 4.26 3.74 -2.99
N THR A 136 4.47 4.98 -3.42
CA THR A 136 5.82 5.60 -3.51
C THR A 136 6.48 5.69 -2.14
N ILE A 137 5.76 6.17 -1.12
CA ILE A 137 6.26 6.24 0.27
C ILE A 137 6.55 4.84 0.78
N SER A 138 5.70 3.86 0.46
CA SER A 138 5.93 2.46 0.80
C SER A 138 7.21 1.92 0.14
N GLY A 139 7.47 2.28 -1.13
CA GLY A 139 8.69 1.95 -1.84
C GLY A 139 9.95 2.59 -1.23
N ILE A 140 9.86 3.85 -0.78
CA ILE A 140 10.93 4.56 -0.06
C ILE A 140 11.22 3.88 1.27
N ALA A 141 10.18 3.54 2.04
CA ALA A 141 10.31 2.82 3.32
C ALA A 141 11.00 1.46 3.15
N LEU A 142 10.75 0.79 2.02
CA LEU A 142 11.39 -0.48 1.66
C LEU A 142 12.75 -0.31 0.97
N LYS A 143 13.18 0.92 0.68
CA LYS A 143 14.34 1.27 -0.13
C LYS A 143 14.39 0.49 -1.46
N ASN A 144 13.23 0.27 -2.08
CA ASN A 144 13.11 -0.51 -3.31
C ASN A 144 12.76 0.39 -4.49
N TRP A 145 13.78 0.76 -5.27
CA TRP A 145 13.66 1.64 -6.44
C TRP A 145 12.54 1.26 -7.43
N PRO A 146 12.36 -0.03 -7.81
CA PRO A 146 11.23 -0.47 -8.63
C PRO A 146 9.86 -0.07 -8.10
N ILE A 147 9.63 -0.13 -6.78
CA ILE A 147 8.33 0.20 -6.17
C ILE A 147 8.09 1.71 -6.18
N ILE A 148 9.16 2.50 -5.98
CA ILE A 148 9.09 3.97 -6.05
C ILE A 148 8.69 4.40 -7.45
N ILE A 149 9.34 3.84 -8.49
CA ILE A 149 9.04 4.14 -9.88
C ILE A 149 7.63 3.68 -10.24
N ALA A 150 7.24 2.48 -9.80
CA ALA A 150 5.89 1.94 -10.00
C ALA A 150 4.81 2.85 -9.41
N GLY A 151 4.95 3.27 -8.14
CA GLY A 151 4.01 4.17 -7.48
C GLY A 151 3.92 5.54 -8.15
N ALA A 152 5.04 6.09 -8.62
CA ALA A 152 5.05 7.34 -9.37
C ALA A 152 4.34 7.23 -10.72
N ILE A 153 4.56 6.11 -11.45
CA ILE A 153 3.86 5.83 -12.71
C ILE A 153 2.37 5.64 -12.48
N VAL A 154 1.97 4.89 -11.45
CA VAL A 154 0.56 4.67 -11.11
C VAL A 154 -0.12 5.99 -10.73
N GLY A 155 0.54 6.82 -9.90
CA GLY A 155 -0.01 8.11 -9.47
C GLY A 155 -0.14 9.11 -10.61
N LEU A 156 0.95 9.38 -11.33
CA LEU A 156 0.97 10.39 -12.41
C LEU A 156 0.28 9.89 -13.68
N GLY A 157 0.59 8.67 -14.10
CA GLY A 157 -0.04 8.04 -15.27
C GLY A 157 -1.52 7.78 -15.04
N GLY A 158 -1.89 7.32 -13.85
CA GLY A 158 -3.29 7.15 -13.44
C GLY A 158 -4.05 8.47 -13.39
N ALA A 159 -3.44 9.56 -12.91
CA ALA A 159 -4.05 10.88 -12.92
C ALA A 159 -4.29 11.40 -14.34
N CYS A 160 -3.28 11.31 -15.23
CA CYS A 160 -3.43 11.69 -16.62
C CYS A 160 -4.51 10.88 -17.32
N ALA A 161 -4.58 9.56 -17.07
CA ALA A 161 -5.61 8.70 -17.62
C ALA A 161 -7.00 9.03 -17.04
N ALA A 162 -7.11 9.33 -15.74
CA ALA A 162 -8.37 9.69 -15.08
C ALA A 162 -8.95 11.03 -15.57
N VAL A 163 -8.11 11.96 -16.02
CA VAL A 163 -8.56 13.23 -16.66
C VAL A 163 -9.04 12.98 -18.10
N ARG A 164 -8.46 12.01 -18.81
CA ARG A 164 -8.79 11.69 -20.20
C ARG A 164 -10.01 10.77 -20.32
N LEU A 165 -10.21 9.89 -19.35
CA LEU A 165 -11.36 9.01 -19.28
C LEU A 165 -12.54 9.78 -18.71
N ALA A 166 -13.62 9.89 -19.49
CA ALA A 166 -14.90 10.38 -18.99
C ALA A 166 -15.31 9.62 -17.72
N SER A 167 -16.14 10.20 -16.85
CA SER A 167 -16.62 9.63 -15.58
C SER A 167 -17.51 8.38 -15.74
N GLY A 168 -17.14 7.48 -16.65
CA GLY A 168 -17.74 6.19 -16.89
C GLY A 168 -16.99 5.06 -16.20
N PRO A 169 -17.45 3.82 -16.40
CA PRO A 169 -16.95 2.64 -15.70
C PRO A 169 -15.46 2.34 -16.00
N GLU A 170 -14.91 2.83 -17.11
CA GLU A 170 -13.52 2.59 -17.51
C GLU A 170 -12.49 3.14 -16.51
N GLN A 171 -12.84 4.15 -15.72
CA GLN A 171 -11.96 4.65 -14.64
C GLN A 171 -11.65 3.56 -13.61
N MET A 172 -12.53 2.57 -13.45
CA MET A 172 -12.30 1.45 -12.53
C MET A 172 -11.14 0.56 -12.99
N LEU A 173 -10.87 0.49 -14.29
CA LEU A 173 -9.75 -0.29 -14.84
C LEU A 173 -8.39 0.31 -14.46
N LEU A 174 -8.31 1.61 -14.17
CA LEU A 174 -7.09 2.23 -13.64
C LEU A 174 -6.70 1.60 -12.30
N PHE A 175 -7.68 1.33 -11.44
CA PHE A 175 -7.45 0.64 -10.17
C PHE A 175 -7.10 -0.83 -10.37
N THR A 176 -7.62 -1.49 -11.40
CA THR A 176 -7.17 -2.85 -11.77
C THR A 176 -5.70 -2.82 -12.17
N GLY A 177 -5.28 -1.87 -13.01
CA GLY A 177 -3.88 -1.70 -13.41
C GLY A 177 -2.97 -1.45 -12.22
N ALA A 178 -3.36 -0.53 -11.32
CA ALA A 178 -2.66 -0.27 -10.06
C ALA A 178 -2.57 -1.52 -9.17
N ALA A 179 -3.65 -2.32 -9.09
CA ALA A 179 -3.68 -3.56 -8.34
C ALA A 179 -2.69 -4.60 -8.88
N VAL A 180 -2.59 -4.73 -10.19
CA VAL A 180 -1.63 -5.64 -10.85
C VAL A 180 -0.21 -5.20 -10.54
N VAL A 181 0.10 -3.90 -10.66
CA VAL A 181 1.41 -3.35 -10.30
C VAL A 181 1.74 -3.66 -8.85
N LEU A 182 0.80 -3.44 -7.92
CA LEU A 182 0.99 -3.69 -6.50
C LEU A 182 1.14 -5.19 -6.16
N ALA A 183 0.42 -6.07 -6.86
CA ALA A 183 0.59 -7.51 -6.72
C ALA A 183 1.96 -7.97 -7.26
N LEU A 184 2.39 -7.43 -8.41
CA LEU A 184 3.70 -7.70 -9.00
C LEU A 184 4.83 -7.22 -8.10
N THR A 185 4.71 -6.04 -7.47
CA THR A 185 5.70 -5.56 -6.50
C THR A 185 5.76 -6.48 -5.28
N GLY A 186 4.62 -6.94 -4.76
CA GLY A 186 4.55 -7.93 -3.69
C GLY A 186 5.21 -9.28 -4.04
N VAL A 187 4.98 -9.78 -5.25
CA VAL A 187 5.61 -11.02 -5.76
C VAL A 187 7.11 -10.82 -5.97
N ALA A 188 7.55 -9.71 -6.56
CA ALA A 188 8.96 -9.40 -6.76
C ALA A 188 9.74 -9.32 -5.44
N LEU A 189 9.13 -8.76 -4.38
CA LEU A 189 9.69 -8.75 -3.04
C LEU A 189 9.84 -10.17 -2.45
N LYS A 190 8.92 -11.09 -2.79
CA LYS A 190 8.96 -12.48 -2.32
C LYS A 190 9.99 -13.34 -3.07
N ILE A 191 10.22 -13.06 -4.36
CA ILE A 191 11.18 -13.77 -5.21
C ILE A 191 12.64 -13.36 -4.92
N ARG A 192 12.88 -12.12 -4.48
CA ARG A 192 14.23 -11.63 -4.09
C ARG A 192 14.75 -12.17 -2.75
N LYS A 193 14.09 -13.19 -2.19
CA LYS A 193 14.42 -13.83 -0.91
C LYS A 193 15.38 -15.00 -1.12
#